data_AF-A0AA36G1L4-F1
#
_entry.id   AF-A0AA36G1L4-F1
#
_cell.length_a   1.000
_cell.length_b   1.000
_cell.length_c   1.000
_cell.angle_alpha   90.00
_cell.angle_beta   90.00
_cell.angle_gamma   90.00
#
_symmetry.space_group_name_H-M   'P 1'
#
loop_
_entity.id
_entity.type
_entity.pdbx_description
1 polymer ?
#
loop_
_entity_poly.entity_id
_entity_poly.type
_entity_poly.pdbx_seq_one_letter_code
_entity_poly.pdbx_strand_id
1 'polypeptide(L)'
;MTGKGPLEFKWIDGKPVNYTNWARKEPNDHKDQGETCIEMYVRYWRFDKTKSLEQNMETTGAGKWNDLKCNWSPRAFACRKDQANPLAGPSKDPPAGTTGSTLSTTATTTKRVPKPTCGDAAWKLREKTSKCYAILNEATDFDKALLRCEAMNGTLASVHSEDENNYIRDETTWVLNETNLFWLGARRNSGTVGDFSWLDDSPMNYTKWSKDLDNLDGRESCLELRVTREWNDRPCDTKNRGICQKAPIWV
;
A
#
# COMPACT_ATOMS: atom_id res chain seq x y z
N MET A 1 -8.49 18.28 -42.72
CA MET A 1 -8.53 17.52 -41.45
C MET A 1 -7.23 17.79 -40.74
N THR A 2 -7.21 18.74 -39.81
CA THR A 2 -6.00 19.10 -39.05
C THR A 2 -5.78 18.05 -37.97
N GLY A 3 -4.88 17.09 -38.21
CA GLY A 3 -4.47 16.13 -37.20
C GLY A 3 -3.80 16.87 -36.04
N LYS A 4 -4.38 16.75 -34.83
CA LYS A 4 -3.66 17.13 -33.61
C LYS A 4 -2.36 16.31 -33.56
N GLY A 5 -1.24 16.99 -33.33
CA GLY A 5 0.04 16.31 -33.07
C GLY A 5 -0.05 15.44 -31.80
N PRO A 6 0.96 14.58 -31.55
CA PRO A 6 0.99 13.75 -30.35
C PRO A 6 0.92 14.63 -29.09
N LEU A 7 0.12 14.21 -28.10
CA LEU A 7 0.03 14.90 -26.81
C LEU A 7 1.41 14.93 -26.14
N GLU A 8 1.89 16.12 -25.79
CA GLU A 8 3.14 16.32 -25.05
C GLU A 8 2.82 16.69 -23.60
N PHE A 9 3.29 15.85 -22.66
CA PHE A 9 3.11 16.07 -21.23
C PHE A 9 4.35 16.68 -20.59
N LYS A 10 4.13 17.49 -19.54
CA LYS A 10 5.19 18.10 -18.72
C LYS A 10 4.90 17.89 -17.25
N TRP A 11 5.95 17.71 -16.45
CA TRP A 11 5.80 17.70 -15.00
C TRP A 11 5.56 19.11 -14.48
N ILE A 12 4.71 19.23 -13.47
CA ILE A 12 4.35 20.52 -12.84
C ILE A 12 5.52 21.21 -12.12
N ASP A 13 6.58 20.47 -11.84
CA ASP A 13 7.80 20.97 -11.19
C ASP A 13 8.85 21.48 -12.20
N GLY A 14 8.54 21.44 -13.50
CA GLY A 14 9.44 21.84 -14.58
C GLY A 14 10.56 20.85 -14.90
N LYS A 15 10.62 19.68 -14.24
CA LYS A 15 11.61 18.64 -14.59
C LYS A 15 11.27 18.01 -15.94
N PRO A 16 12.28 17.56 -16.71
CA PRO A 16 12.04 16.95 -18.00
C PRO A 16 11.36 15.58 -17.87
N VAL A 17 10.49 15.25 -18.82
CA VAL A 17 9.83 13.93 -18.90
C VAL A 17 10.77 12.95 -19.60
N ASN A 18 11.70 12.36 -18.83
CA ASN A 18 12.69 11.39 -19.36
C ASN A 18 12.26 9.93 -19.20
N TYR A 19 11.13 9.69 -18.55
CA TYR A 19 10.55 8.36 -18.32
C TYR A 19 9.05 8.43 -18.52
N THR A 20 8.51 7.40 -19.17
CA THR A 20 7.06 7.23 -19.33
C THR A 20 6.68 5.79 -18.97
N ASN A 21 5.47 5.62 -18.43
CA ASN A 21 4.91 4.30 -18.13
C ASN A 21 3.45 4.21 -18.54
N TRP A 22 3.12 4.66 -19.74
CA TRP A 22 1.75 4.66 -20.26
C TRP A 22 1.14 3.26 -20.28
N ALA A 23 -0.15 3.18 -19.95
CA ALA A 23 -0.96 2.01 -20.21
C ALA A 23 -1.10 1.78 -21.73
N ARG A 24 -1.49 0.57 -22.11
CA ARG A 24 -1.60 0.24 -23.54
C ARG A 24 -2.64 1.12 -24.22
N LYS A 25 -2.21 1.83 -25.26
CA LYS A 25 -2.95 2.83 -26.05
C LYS A 25 -3.00 4.24 -25.44
N GLU A 26 -2.32 4.49 -24.33
CA GLU A 26 -2.23 5.83 -23.74
C GLU A 26 -0.94 6.58 -24.16
N PRO A 27 -0.92 7.92 -24.14
CA PRO A 27 -2.08 8.80 -23.93
C PRO A 27 -2.97 8.89 -25.17
N ASN A 28 -4.29 8.99 -24.98
CA ASN A 28 -5.26 8.82 -26.09
C ASN A 28 -6.23 9.99 -26.33
N ASP A 29 -6.22 11.05 -25.50
CA ASP A 29 -7.20 12.15 -25.52
C ASP A 29 -8.63 11.63 -25.73
N HIS A 30 -9.16 10.84 -24.80
CA HIS A 30 -10.32 10.00 -25.08
C HIS A 30 -11.50 10.81 -25.64
N LYS A 31 -11.81 10.58 -26.92
CA LYS A 31 -12.85 11.28 -27.71
C LYS A 31 -12.59 12.78 -27.90
N ASP A 32 -11.33 13.19 -28.05
CA ASP A 32 -10.90 14.58 -28.25
C ASP A 32 -11.35 15.54 -27.15
N GLN A 33 -11.49 15.02 -25.93
CA GLN A 33 -12.16 15.76 -24.87
C GLN A 33 -11.24 16.67 -24.04
N GLY A 34 -9.94 16.75 -24.37
CA GLY A 34 -8.97 17.56 -23.65
C GLY A 34 -8.43 16.86 -22.40
N GLU A 35 -8.12 15.57 -22.51
CA GLU A 35 -7.49 14.81 -21.43
C GLU A 35 -6.03 15.23 -21.28
N THR A 36 -5.78 16.10 -20.30
CA THR A 36 -4.52 16.84 -20.15
C THR A 36 -3.85 16.62 -18.79
N CYS A 37 -4.47 15.82 -17.91
CA CYS A 37 -3.89 15.38 -16.65
C CYS A 37 -3.56 13.91 -16.68
N ILE A 38 -2.52 13.51 -15.94
CA ILE A 38 -2.10 12.12 -15.80
C ILE A 38 -2.65 11.55 -14.49
N GLU A 39 -3.25 10.37 -14.56
CA GLU A 39 -3.42 9.49 -13.40
C GLU A 39 -2.49 8.28 -13.48
N MET A 40 -2.19 7.73 -12.32
CA MET A 40 -1.48 6.47 -12.19
C MET A 40 -2.44 5.43 -11.62
N TYR A 41 -2.54 4.28 -12.28
CA TYR A 41 -3.28 3.15 -11.74
C TYR A 41 -2.53 2.60 -10.53
N VAL A 42 -3.22 2.47 -9.40
CA VAL A 42 -2.65 1.85 -8.19
C VAL A 42 -2.87 0.33 -8.15
N ARG A 43 -3.72 -0.19 -9.05
CA ARG A 43 -4.10 -1.62 -9.22
C ARG A 43 -4.59 -1.88 -10.64
N TYR A 44 -4.93 -3.13 -10.96
CA TYR A 44 -5.68 -3.45 -12.19
C TYR A 44 -7.01 -2.71 -12.21
N TRP A 45 -7.18 -1.78 -13.15
CA TRP A 45 -8.49 -1.16 -13.34
C TRP A 45 -9.47 -2.11 -14.06
N ARG A 46 -8.94 -3.05 -14.85
CA ARG A 46 -9.70 -4.11 -15.54
C ARG A 46 -8.86 -5.37 -15.68
N PHE A 47 -9.32 -6.47 -15.07
CA PHE A 47 -8.70 -7.78 -15.19
C PHE A 47 -9.36 -8.56 -16.34
N ASP A 48 -8.58 -8.87 -17.37
CA ASP A 48 -9.00 -9.66 -18.51
C ASP A 48 -8.64 -11.13 -18.26
N LYS A 49 -9.67 -11.97 -18.00
CA LYS A 49 -9.52 -13.40 -17.68
C LYS A 49 -8.89 -14.21 -18.82
N THR A 50 -8.80 -13.64 -20.03
CA THR A 50 -8.18 -14.29 -21.20
C THR A 50 -6.67 -14.02 -21.31
N LYS A 51 -6.13 -13.16 -20.44
CA LYS A 51 -4.72 -12.74 -20.46
C LYS A 51 -3.95 -13.26 -19.25
N SER A 52 -2.64 -13.47 -19.42
CA SER A 52 -1.74 -13.76 -18.30
C SER A 52 -1.68 -12.59 -17.32
N LEU A 53 -1.16 -12.84 -16.11
CA LEU A 53 -0.93 -11.80 -15.11
C LEU A 53 -0.03 -10.69 -15.65
N GLU A 54 1.06 -11.06 -16.33
CA GLU A 54 2.02 -10.14 -16.94
C GLU A 54 1.36 -9.27 -18.02
N GLN A 55 0.51 -9.87 -18.87
CA GLN A 55 -0.22 -9.14 -19.90
C GLN A 55 -1.27 -8.17 -19.31
N ASN A 56 -1.91 -8.55 -18.21
CA ASN A 56 -2.78 -7.64 -17.45
C ASN A 56 -1.95 -6.50 -16.80
N MET A 57 -0.76 -6.80 -16.28
CA MET A 57 0.12 -5.79 -15.68
C MET A 57 0.56 -4.74 -16.69
N GLU A 58 0.89 -5.17 -17.91
CA GLU A 58 1.32 -4.26 -18.98
C GLU A 58 0.18 -3.35 -19.47
N THR A 59 -1.06 -3.85 -19.47
CA THR A 59 -2.20 -3.15 -20.07
C THR A 59 -3.01 -2.31 -19.10
N THR A 60 -3.18 -2.77 -17.86
CA THR A 60 -4.06 -2.13 -16.86
C THR A 60 -3.46 -2.12 -15.45
N GLY A 61 -2.23 -2.59 -15.30
CA GLY A 61 -1.59 -2.84 -14.00
C GLY A 61 -1.20 -1.61 -13.21
N ALA A 62 -0.85 -1.85 -11.95
CA ALA A 62 -0.34 -0.83 -11.04
C ALA A 62 0.92 -0.15 -11.62
N GLY A 63 1.02 1.17 -11.43
CA GLY A 63 2.09 2.02 -11.93
C GLY A 63 1.90 2.52 -13.36
N LYS A 64 0.96 1.97 -14.13
CA LYS A 64 0.67 2.43 -15.50
C LYS A 64 -0.09 3.75 -15.50
N TRP A 65 0.19 4.58 -16.52
CA TRP A 65 -0.35 5.94 -16.63
C TRP A 65 -1.50 6.00 -17.64
N ASN A 66 -2.48 6.85 -17.34
CA ASN A 66 -3.60 7.18 -18.21
C ASN A 66 -3.79 8.69 -18.23
N ASP A 67 -4.12 9.26 -19.39
CA ASP A 67 -4.57 10.65 -19.47
C ASP A 67 -6.07 10.74 -19.14
N LEU A 68 -6.45 11.85 -18.53
CA LEU A 68 -7.85 12.16 -18.25
C LEU A 68 -8.09 13.67 -18.21
N LYS A 69 -9.35 14.07 -18.20
CA LYS A 69 -9.72 15.44 -17.84
C LYS A 69 -9.40 15.72 -16.37
N CYS A 70 -8.62 16.77 -16.15
CA CYS A 70 -8.22 17.24 -14.81
C CYS A 70 -9.40 17.48 -13.85
N ASN A 71 -10.57 17.85 -14.36
CA ASN A 71 -11.76 18.21 -13.57
C ASN A 71 -12.87 17.14 -13.59
N TRP A 72 -12.62 15.95 -14.11
CA TRP A 72 -13.66 14.91 -14.26
C TRP A 72 -14.26 14.47 -12.92
N SER A 73 -13.40 14.26 -11.91
CA SER A 73 -13.83 13.81 -10.59
C SER A 73 -12.71 14.08 -9.56
N PRO A 74 -13.03 14.32 -8.27
CA PRO A 74 -12.03 14.38 -7.22
C PRO A 74 -11.24 13.06 -7.11
N ARG A 75 -9.91 13.15 -7.02
CA ARG A 75 -9.01 11.99 -6.94
C ARG A 75 -7.98 12.16 -5.83
N ALA A 76 -7.52 11.05 -5.29
CA ALA A 76 -6.32 11.04 -4.46
C ALA A 76 -5.10 11.47 -5.31
N PHE A 77 -4.13 12.12 -4.68
CA PHE A 77 -2.93 12.65 -5.35
C PHE A 77 -1.68 12.33 -4.56
N ALA A 78 -0.53 12.28 -5.24
CA ALA A 78 0.78 12.07 -4.64
C ALA A 78 1.56 13.39 -4.60
N CYS A 79 2.14 13.73 -3.44
CA CYS A 79 3.03 14.87 -3.28
C CYS A 79 4.49 14.43 -3.35
N ARG A 80 5.36 15.26 -3.95
CA ARG A 80 6.82 15.07 -3.90
C ARG A 80 7.47 16.29 -3.24
N LYS A 81 8.40 16.04 -2.33
CA LYS A 81 9.33 17.04 -1.81
C LYS A 81 10.74 16.50 -2.01
N ASP A 82 11.55 17.22 -2.76
CA ASP A 82 12.95 16.85 -2.91
C ASP A 82 13.64 17.04 -1.55
N GLN A 83 14.48 16.07 -1.16
CA GLN A 83 15.32 16.26 0.03
C GLN A 83 16.27 17.42 -0.26
N ALA A 84 16.29 18.43 0.60
CA ALA A 84 17.23 19.54 0.48
C ALA A 84 18.64 18.94 0.55
N ASN A 85 19.37 18.98 -0.57
CA ASN A 85 20.76 18.53 -0.58
C ASN A 85 21.57 19.49 0.29
N PRO A 86 22.13 19.07 1.44
CA PRO A 86 22.94 19.95 2.28
C PRO A 86 24.27 20.35 1.60
N LEU A 87 24.62 19.72 0.47
CA LEU A 87 25.89 19.89 -0.24
C LEU A 87 25.76 20.60 -1.59
N ALA A 88 24.55 21.04 -1.99
CA ALA A 88 24.42 21.94 -3.11
C ALA A 88 24.84 23.34 -2.66
N GLY A 89 26.16 23.60 -2.73
CA GLY A 89 26.70 24.94 -2.53
C GLY A 89 26.02 25.97 -3.45
N PRO A 90 26.06 27.26 -3.09
CA PRO A 90 25.42 28.30 -3.90
C PRO A 90 26.03 28.30 -5.30
N SER A 91 25.15 28.23 -6.31
CA SER A 91 25.50 28.37 -7.72
C SER A 91 26.29 29.67 -7.92
N LYS A 92 27.51 29.56 -8.44
CA LYS A 92 28.31 30.70 -8.90
C LYS A 92 27.82 31.09 -10.28
N ASP A 93 26.84 31.97 -10.34
CA ASP A 93 26.74 33.00 -11.37
C ASP A 93 25.86 34.15 -10.83
N PRO A 94 26.30 35.43 -10.94
CA PRO A 94 25.61 36.58 -10.34
C PRO A 94 24.51 37.12 -11.26
N PRO A 95 23.51 37.82 -10.69
CA PRO A 95 23.45 39.24 -11.04
C PRO A 95 23.10 40.17 -9.88
N ALA A 96 23.77 41.33 -9.98
CA ALA A 96 23.34 42.69 -9.65
C ALA A 96 22.93 43.00 -8.20
N GLY A 97 23.62 44.02 -7.67
CA GLY A 97 23.54 44.39 -6.28
C GLY A 97 22.15 44.81 -5.82
N THR A 98 21.89 44.53 -4.56
CA THR A 98 20.97 45.33 -3.76
C THR A 98 21.57 45.45 -2.37
N THR A 99 21.58 46.67 -1.90
CA THR A 99 22.06 47.16 -0.61
C THR A 99 21.56 46.33 0.57
N GLY A 100 22.46 46.09 1.51
CA GLY A 100 22.24 45.24 2.67
C GLY A 100 21.09 45.68 3.56
N SER A 101 20.36 44.67 4.03
CA SER A 101 19.61 44.72 5.28
C SER A 101 19.82 43.39 5.99
N THR A 102 20.59 43.42 7.06
CA THR A 102 20.93 42.27 7.89
C THR A 102 19.70 41.87 8.70
N LEU A 103 18.90 40.95 8.17
CA LEU A 103 17.89 40.27 8.97
C LEU A 103 18.59 39.20 9.82
N SER A 104 18.72 39.51 11.11
CA SER A 104 19.17 38.58 12.14
C SER A 104 18.12 37.49 12.32
N THR A 105 18.31 36.35 11.66
CA THR A 105 17.48 35.16 11.83
C THR A 105 17.84 34.48 13.15
N THR A 106 17.07 34.75 14.21
CA THR A 106 17.05 33.92 15.40
C THR A 106 16.58 32.51 15.04
N ALA A 107 17.48 31.53 15.14
CA ALA A 107 17.15 30.11 15.01
C ALA A 107 16.25 29.69 16.18
N THR A 108 14.96 29.54 15.92
CA THR A 108 14.02 28.94 16.88
C THR A 108 14.24 27.44 16.92
N THR A 109 14.84 26.94 18.01
CA THR A 109 14.98 25.52 18.27
C THR A 109 13.62 24.95 18.69
N THR A 110 12.78 24.59 17.72
CA THR A 110 11.53 23.88 18.00
C THR A 110 11.87 22.48 18.51
N LYS A 111 11.58 22.18 19.77
CA LYS A 111 11.63 20.81 20.31
C LYS A 111 10.77 19.92 19.40
N ARG A 112 11.39 19.03 18.64
CA ARG A 112 10.69 18.09 17.77
C ARG A 112 9.95 17.09 18.68
N VAL A 113 8.62 17.07 18.57
CA VAL A 113 7.79 16.07 19.26
C VAL A 113 8.08 14.71 18.61
N PRO A 114 8.41 13.66 19.39
CA PRO A 114 8.66 12.34 18.84
C PRO A 114 7.42 11.85 18.07
N LYS A 115 7.60 11.43 16.82
CA LYS A 115 6.51 10.90 15.99
C LYS A 115 6.66 9.38 15.85
N PRO A 116 5.56 8.60 15.93
CA PRO A 116 5.64 7.17 15.64
C PRO A 116 6.05 6.94 14.18
N THR A 117 6.91 5.94 13.97
CA THR A 117 7.30 5.42 12.66
C THR A 117 7.46 3.90 12.72
N CYS A 118 7.38 3.25 11.56
CA CYS A 118 7.64 1.81 11.46
C CYS A 118 9.10 1.46 11.11
N GLY A 119 9.94 2.50 10.92
CA GLY A 119 11.34 2.40 10.54
C GLY A 119 11.51 2.06 9.06
N ASP A 120 11.28 0.79 8.71
CA ASP A 120 11.47 0.25 7.36
C ASP A 120 10.27 0.54 6.44
N ALA A 121 10.57 0.85 5.17
CA ALA A 121 9.60 1.20 4.13
C ALA A 121 8.61 0.06 3.76
N ALA A 122 8.93 -1.19 4.08
CA ALA A 122 8.04 -2.34 3.93
C ALA A 122 6.82 -2.25 4.87
N TRP A 123 6.89 -1.43 5.92
CA TRP A 123 5.83 -1.29 6.92
C TRP A 123 4.99 -0.03 6.70
N LYS A 124 3.69 -0.16 6.90
CA LYS A 124 2.71 0.94 6.87
C LYS A 124 2.23 1.24 8.29
N LEU A 125 2.37 2.51 8.69
CA LEU A 125 1.87 3.00 9.97
C LEU A 125 0.37 3.27 9.88
N ARG A 126 -0.41 2.60 10.73
CA ARG A 126 -1.78 2.98 11.03
C ARG A 126 -1.78 4.00 12.17
N GLU A 127 -1.75 5.27 11.81
CA GLU A 127 -1.68 6.42 12.74
C GLU A 127 -2.77 6.34 13.84
N LYS A 128 -3.99 5.95 13.48
CA LYS A 128 -5.14 5.86 14.41
C LYS A 128 -4.91 4.94 15.62
N THR A 129 -4.13 3.87 15.45
CA THR A 129 -3.89 2.89 16.53
C THR A 129 -2.42 2.72 16.86
N SER A 130 -1.53 3.51 16.25
CA SER A 130 -0.10 3.36 16.41
C SER A 130 0.33 1.89 16.26
N LYS A 131 -0.06 1.27 15.13
CA LYS A 131 0.35 -0.10 14.75
C LYS A 131 0.99 -0.06 13.37
N CYS A 132 1.97 -0.91 13.15
CA CYS A 132 2.66 -1.06 11.87
C CYS A 132 2.25 -2.37 11.21
N TYR A 133 1.94 -2.35 9.92
CA TYR A 133 1.55 -3.53 9.15
C TYR A 133 2.45 -3.73 7.93
N ALA A 134 2.76 -4.99 7.60
CA ALA A 134 3.48 -5.35 6.38
C ALA A 134 2.83 -6.59 5.74
N ILE A 135 2.85 -6.68 4.41
CA ILE A 135 2.30 -7.83 3.68
C ILE A 135 3.47 -8.62 3.08
N LEU A 136 3.48 -9.93 3.32
CA LEU A 136 4.52 -10.80 2.77
C LEU A 136 4.30 -11.03 1.27
N ASN A 137 5.40 -10.93 0.53
CA ASN A 137 5.42 -11.03 -0.94
C ASN A 137 5.31 -12.45 -1.49
N GLU A 138 5.50 -13.48 -0.68
CA GLU A 138 5.37 -14.87 -1.13
C GLU A 138 4.33 -15.59 -0.27
N ALA A 139 3.60 -16.49 -0.91
CA ALA A 139 2.66 -17.36 -0.21
C ALA A 139 3.41 -18.55 0.42
N THR A 140 3.18 -18.80 1.71
CA THR A 140 3.81 -19.87 2.48
C THR A 140 2.78 -20.57 3.36
N ASP A 141 3.18 -21.68 3.97
CA ASP A 141 2.44 -22.20 5.13
C ASP A 141 2.47 -21.19 6.29
N PHE A 142 1.55 -21.39 7.23
CA PHE A 142 1.31 -20.49 8.36
C PHE A 142 2.58 -20.28 9.20
N ASP A 143 3.28 -21.37 9.55
CA ASP A 143 4.46 -21.30 10.41
C ASP A 143 5.60 -20.55 9.74
N LYS A 144 5.83 -20.74 8.43
CA LYS A 144 6.80 -19.93 7.68
C LYS A 144 6.39 -18.46 7.58
N ALA A 145 5.09 -18.17 7.46
CA ALA A 145 4.62 -16.79 7.44
C ALA A 145 4.86 -16.11 8.80
N LEU A 146 4.59 -16.81 9.90
CA LEU A 146 4.91 -16.38 11.25
C LEU A 146 6.40 -16.09 11.42
N LEU A 147 7.26 -17.07 11.10
CA LEU A 147 8.72 -16.93 11.18
C LEU A 147 9.25 -15.74 10.38
N ARG A 148 8.64 -15.43 9.22
CA ARG A 148 9.00 -14.25 8.42
C ARG A 148 8.59 -12.94 9.09
N CYS A 149 7.42 -12.89 9.71
CA CYS A 149 7.02 -11.71 10.50
C CYS A 149 7.95 -11.52 11.70
N GLU A 150 8.32 -12.60 12.40
CA GLU A 150 9.27 -12.57 13.52
C GLU A 150 10.66 -12.11 13.10
N ALA A 151 11.15 -12.57 11.95
CA ALA A 151 12.42 -12.10 11.37
C ALA A 151 12.42 -10.60 11.01
N MET A 152 11.24 -9.98 10.87
CA MET A 152 11.06 -8.54 10.66
C MET A 152 10.71 -7.79 11.96
N ASN A 153 10.95 -8.41 13.12
CA ASN A 153 10.62 -7.94 14.47
C ASN A 153 9.12 -7.65 14.66
N GLY A 154 8.28 -8.51 14.11
CA GLY A 154 6.83 -8.47 14.28
C GLY A 154 6.24 -9.86 14.53
N THR A 155 4.94 -9.98 14.36
CA THR A 155 4.20 -11.25 14.40
C THR A 155 3.09 -11.21 13.35
N LEU A 156 2.37 -12.30 13.11
CA LEU A 156 1.18 -12.25 12.27
C LEU A 156 0.08 -11.37 12.93
N ALA A 157 -0.69 -10.66 12.11
CA ALA A 157 -1.59 -9.61 12.57
C ALA A 157 -2.80 -10.13 13.35
N SER A 158 -3.12 -9.45 14.45
CA SER A 158 -4.39 -9.57 15.18
C SER A 158 -5.35 -8.47 14.77
N VAL A 159 -6.66 -8.69 15.00
CA VAL A 159 -7.72 -7.77 14.57
C VAL A 159 -8.74 -7.55 15.69
N HIS A 160 -8.98 -6.30 16.06
CA HIS A 160 -9.79 -5.89 17.21
C HIS A 160 -10.95 -4.95 16.88
N SER A 161 -11.17 -4.67 15.59
CA SER A 161 -12.29 -3.84 15.15
C SER A 161 -12.57 -4.01 13.67
N GLU A 162 -13.79 -3.67 13.25
CA GLU A 162 -14.14 -3.67 11.83
C GLU A 162 -13.32 -2.66 11.02
N ASP A 163 -13.03 -1.49 11.60
CA ASP A 163 -12.18 -0.47 10.97
C ASP A 163 -10.75 -0.99 10.73
N GLU A 164 -10.20 -1.73 11.68
CA GLU A 164 -8.88 -2.38 11.53
C GLU A 164 -8.91 -3.50 10.49
N ASN A 165 -9.93 -4.37 10.54
CA ASN A 165 -10.14 -5.43 9.54
C ASN A 165 -10.22 -4.85 8.12
N ASN A 166 -10.95 -3.74 7.97
CA ASN A 166 -11.10 -3.09 6.69
C ASN A 166 -9.80 -2.45 6.22
N TYR A 167 -9.07 -1.78 7.13
CA TYR A 167 -7.76 -1.21 6.85
C TYR A 167 -6.78 -2.29 6.36
N ILE A 168 -6.56 -3.36 7.14
CA ILE A 168 -5.58 -4.40 6.77
C ILE A 168 -5.96 -5.08 5.46
N ARG A 169 -7.26 -5.29 5.19
CA ARG A 169 -7.72 -5.82 3.92
C ARG A 169 -7.38 -4.87 2.79
N ASP A 170 -7.66 -3.59 2.94
CA ASP A 170 -7.38 -2.62 1.90
C ASP A 170 -5.87 -2.45 1.64
N GLU A 171 -5.01 -2.70 2.63
CA GLU A 171 -3.56 -2.80 2.46
C GLU A 171 -3.09 -4.06 1.72
N THR A 172 -3.89 -5.13 1.59
CA THR A 172 -3.48 -6.34 0.85
C THR A 172 -3.74 -6.27 -0.66
N THR A 173 -4.46 -5.24 -1.06
CA THR A 173 -5.11 -5.17 -2.36
C THR A 173 -4.17 -4.96 -3.55
N TRP A 174 -2.99 -4.39 -3.33
CA TRP A 174 -1.96 -4.21 -4.38
C TRP A 174 -1.37 -5.55 -4.83
N VAL A 175 -1.64 -6.62 -4.08
CA VAL A 175 -1.19 -7.98 -4.36
C VAL A 175 -2.24 -8.77 -5.15
N LEU A 176 -3.44 -8.25 -5.41
CA LEU A 176 -4.60 -9.09 -5.79
C LEU A 176 -4.60 -9.59 -7.25
N ASN A 177 -4.44 -10.91 -7.37
CA ASN A 177 -5.36 -11.79 -8.09
C ASN A 177 -6.38 -12.39 -7.10
N GLU A 178 -7.58 -12.77 -7.57
CA GLU A 178 -8.72 -13.28 -6.77
C GLU A 178 -8.40 -14.52 -5.89
N THR A 179 -7.22 -15.12 -6.08
CA THR A 179 -6.72 -16.29 -5.35
C THR A 179 -5.91 -15.97 -4.10
N ASN A 180 -5.55 -14.70 -3.84
CA ASN A 180 -4.69 -14.37 -2.70
C ASN A 180 -5.49 -14.26 -1.41
N LEU A 181 -5.31 -15.25 -0.55
CA LEU A 181 -5.77 -15.31 0.83
C LEU A 181 -4.60 -15.00 1.77
N PHE A 182 -4.91 -14.49 2.96
CA PHE A 182 -3.91 -13.93 3.85
C PHE A 182 -3.96 -14.52 5.25
N TRP A 183 -2.83 -15.04 5.75
CA TRP A 183 -2.71 -15.48 7.14
C TRP A 183 -2.86 -14.30 8.11
N LEU A 184 -3.71 -14.50 9.11
CA LEU A 184 -3.80 -13.71 10.33
C LEU A 184 -3.16 -14.48 11.49
N GLY A 185 -2.79 -13.80 12.55
CA GLY A 185 -2.05 -14.38 13.66
C GLY A 185 -2.92 -15.11 14.66
N ALA A 186 -3.84 -15.97 14.24
CA ALA A 186 -4.65 -16.78 15.14
C ALA A 186 -4.54 -18.27 14.85
N ARG A 187 -4.56 -19.05 15.94
CA ARG A 187 -4.67 -20.50 15.90
C ARG A 187 -5.87 -20.98 16.70
N ARG A 188 -6.41 -22.11 16.27
CA ARG A 188 -7.52 -22.78 16.96
C ARG A 188 -7.04 -23.41 18.26
N ASN A 189 -7.77 -23.22 19.35
CA ASN A 189 -7.41 -23.74 20.68
C ASN A 189 -7.87 -25.20 20.87
N SER A 190 -9.05 -25.54 20.34
CA SER A 190 -9.68 -26.84 20.51
C SER A 190 -10.40 -27.29 19.24
N GLY A 191 -11.05 -28.46 19.22
CA GLY A 191 -11.88 -28.88 18.10
C GLY A 191 -13.16 -28.06 17.90
N THR A 192 -13.50 -27.14 18.82
CA THR A 192 -14.74 -26.35 18.74
C THR A 192 -14.65 -25.27 17.64
N VAL A 193 -15.71 -25.17 16.84
CA VAL A 193 -15.84 -24.16 15.77
C VAL A 193 -15.74 -22.75 16.34
N GLY A 194 -14.86 -21.94 15.76
CA GLY A 194 -14.67 -20.54 16.16
C GLY A 194 -13.86 -20.34 17.44
N ASP A 195 -13.34 -21.41 18.06
CA ASP A 195 -12.48 -21.31 19.24
C ASP A 195 -11.02 -21.04 18.84
N PHE A 196 -10.68 -19.76 18.66
CA PHE A 196 -9.36 -19.29 18.25
C PHE A 196 -8.77 -18.32 19.28
N SER A 197 -7.44 -18.28 19.36
CA SER A 197 -6.68 -17.26 20.09
C SER A 197 -5.68 -16.57 19.17
N TRP A 198 -5.48 -15.28 19.39
CA TRP A 198 -4.40 -14.53 18.75
C TRP A 198 -3.03 -14.97 19.32
N LEU A 199 -2.00 -15.00 18.47
CA LEU A 199 -0.63 -15.36 18.82
C LEU A 199 0.12 -14.25 19.57
N ASP A 200 -0.42 -13.02 19.58
CA ASP A 200 0.13 -11.88 20.32
C ASP A 200 -0.50 -11.74 21.71
N ASP A 201 -1.22 -12.76 22.17
CA ASP A 201 -1.93 -12.84 23.46
C ASP A 201 -2.99 -11.75 23.67
N SER A 202 -3.35 -11.00 22.62
CA SER A 202 -4.41 -10.01 22.67
C SER A 202 -5.79 -10.68 22.73
N PRO A 203 -6.81 -10.03 23.34
CA PRO A 203 -8.14 -10.61 23.43
C PRO A 203 -8.82 -10.67 22.06
N MET A 204 -9.51 -11.79 21.78
CA MET A 204 -10.38 -11.92 20.61
C MET A 204 -11.74 -11.23 20.85
N ASN A 205 -11.70 -9.89 20.94
CA ASN A 205 -12.84 -9.02 21.20
C ASN A 205 -13.61 -8.58 19.94
N TYR A 206 -13.15 -9.02 18.77
CA TYR A 206 -13.77 -8.79 17.49
C TYR A 206 -13.61 -10.05 16.64
N THR A 207 -14.68 -10.41 15.93
CA THR A 207 -14.68 -11.55 15.01
C THR A 207 -15.48 -11.24 13.76
N LYS A 208 -15.02 -11.74 12.61
CA LYS A 208 -15.75 -11.60 11.33
C LYS A 208 -15.74 -12.92 10.56
N TRP A 209 -16.27 -13.97 11.17
CA TRP A 209 -16.32 -15.31 10.60
C TRP A 209 -17.08 -15.36 9.27
N SER A 210 -16.56 -16.13 8.32
CA SER A 210 -17.26 -16.46 7.08
C SER A 210 -18.33 -17.52 7.33
N LYS A 211 -19.28 -17.65 6.41
CA LYS A 211 -20.33 -18.68 6.48
C LYS A 211 -19.79 -20.10 6.30
N ASP A 212 -18.59 -20.23 5.73
CA ASP A 212 -17.92 -21.50 5.45
C ASP A 212 -16.93 -21.91 6.57
N LEU A 213 -17.03 -21.27 7.74
CA LEU A 213 -16.19 -21.60 8.90
C LEU A 213 -16.41 -23.07 9.28
N ASP A 214 -15.32 -23.83 9.42
CA ASP A 214 -15.27 -25.26 9.77
C ASP A 214 -15.77 -26.23 8.68
N ASN A 215 -15.49 -25.93 7.41
CA ASN A 215 -15.87 -26.81 6.31
C ASN A 215 -15.09 -28.16 6.27
N LEU A 216 -14.10 -28.38 7.15
CA LEU A 216 -13.31 -29.61 7.24
C LEU A 216 -13.30 -30.29 8.63
N ASP A 217 -14.32 -30.05 9.47
CA ASP A 217 -14.52 -30.73 10.77
C ASP A 217 -13.32 -30.58 11.74
N GLY A 218 -12.86 -29.35 11.98
CA GLY A 218 -11.79 -29.06 12.95
C GLY A 218 -10.36 -29.36 12.50
N ARG A 219 -10.16 -29.83 11.25
CA ARG A 219 -8.82 -30.01 10.65
C ARG A 219 -8.16 -28.71 10.17
N GLU A 220 -8.87 -27.61 10.31
CA GLU A 220 -8.48 -26.26 9.93
C GLU A 220 -8.14 -25.44 11.19
N SER A 221 -6.84 -25.32 11.50
CA SER A 221 -6.38 -24.73 12.77
C SER A 221 -5.74 -23.36 12.63
N CYS A 222 -5.64 -22.80 11.42
CA CYS A 222 -5.01 -21.52 11.15
C CYS A 222 -5.97 -20.54 10.49
N LEU A 223 -5.89 -19.26 10.84
CA LEU A 223 -6.87 -18.26 10.43
C LEU A 223 -6.42 -17.48 9.17
N GLU A 224 -7.29 -17.43 8.16
CA GLU A 224 -7.09 -16.60 6.97
C GLU A 224 -8.13 -15.46 6.86
N LEU A 225 -7.71 -14.35 6.26
CA LEU A 225 -8.56 -13.25 5.80
C LEU A 225 -8.86 -13.42 4.31
N ARG A 226 -10.16 -13.50 3.98
CA ARG A 226 -10.67 -13.63 2.61
C ARG A 226 -10.85 -12.28 1.93
N VAL A 227 -10.97 -12.33 0.59
CA VAL A 227 -11.27 -11.15 -0.25
C VAL A 227 -12.57 -10.44 0.19
N THR A 228 -13.53 -11.20 0.71
CA THR A 228 -14.81 -10.73 1.27
C THR A 228 -14.68 -9.97 2.59
N ARG A 229 -13.46 -9.84 3.15
CA ARG A 229 -13.16 -9.26 4.46
C ARG A 229 -13.62 -10.13 5.64
N GLU A 230 -14.03 -11.36 5.37
CA GLU A 230 -14.40 -12.37 6.38
C GLU A 230 -13.24 -13.30 6.66
N TRP A 231 -13.29 -13.99 7.80
CA TRP A 231 -12.26 -14.89 8.27
C TRP A 231 -12.70 -16.33 8.07
N ASN A 232 -11.77 -17.17 7.64
CA ASN A 232 -11.98 -18.60 7.54
C ASN A 232 -10.86 -19.31 8.28
N ASP A 233 -11.19 -20.46 8.82
CA ASP A 233 -10.19 -21.43 9.22
C ASP A 233 -9.63 -22.13 7.97
N ARG A 234 -8.37 -22.56 8.04
CA ARG A 234 -7.70 -23.19 6.91
C ARG A 234 -6.66 -24.20 7.38
N PRO A 235 -6.32 -25.24 6.59
CA PRO A 235 -5.20 -26.11 6.92
C PRO A 235 -3.91 -25.30 6.92
N CYS A 236 -3.14 -25.37 8.01
CA CYS A 236 -1.96 -24.51 8.24
C CYS A 236 -0.86 -24.69 7.18
N ASP A 237 -0.86 -25.79 6.44
CA ASP A 237 0.09 -26.10 5.36
C ASP A 237 -0.26 -25.44 4.01
N THR A 238 -1.48 -24.88 3.89
CA THR A 238 -1.96 -24.10 2.74
C THR A 238 -1.00 -22.94 2.43
N LYS A 239 -0.83 -22.60 1.15
CA LYS A 239 0.05 -21.50 0.75
C LYS A 239 -0.74 -20.20 0.64
N ASN A 240 -0.70 -19.41 1.71
CA ASN A 240 -1.26 -18.06 1.78
C ASN A 240 -0.16 -17.03 2.10
N ARG A 241 -0.40 -15.75 1.79
CA ARG A 241 0.53 -14.67 2.15
C ARG A 241 0.31 -14.25 3.60
N GLY A 242 1.34 -13.80 4.32
CA GLY A 242 1.17 -13.30 5.70
C GLY A 242 0.87 -11.81 5.77
N ILE A 243 0.04 -11.41 6.74
CA ILE A 243 -0.06 -10.02 7.19
C ILE A 243 0.70 -9.93 8.52
N CYS A 244 1.80 -9.20 8.54
CA CYS A 244 2.57 -8.95 9.75
C CYS A 244 2.10 -7.68 10.46
N GLN A 245 2.24 -7.66 11.78
CA GLN A 245 2.09 -6.48 12.62
C GLN A 245 3.29 -6.28 13.55
N LYS A 246 3.54 -5.03 13.96
CA LYS A 246 4.43 -4.69 15.08
C LYS A 246 4.08 -3.34 15.70
N ALA A 247 4.62 -3.06 16.89
CA ALA A 247 4.56 -1.74 17.49
C ALA A 247 5.46 -0.74 16.73
N PRO A 248 5.07 0.53 16.60
CA PRO A 248 5.92 1.57 16.06
C PRO A 248 7.03 1.92 17.05
N ILE A 249 8.09 2.52 16.51
CA ILE A 249 9.14 3.19 17.29
C ILE A 249 8.90 4.70 17.26
N TRP A 250 9.35 5.39 18.30
CA TRP A 250 9.20 6.84 18.44
C TRP A 250 10.52 7.50 18.11
N VAL A 251 10.53 8.41 17.13
CA VAL A 251 11.73 9.10 16.63
C VAL A 251 11.56 10.61 16.58
#